data_AF-F9U7G4-F1
#
_entry.id   AF-F9U7G4-F1
#
_cell.length_a   1.000
_cell.length_b   1.000
_cell.length_c   1.000
_cell.angle_alpha   90.00
_cell.angle_beta   90.00
_cell.angle_gamma   90.00
#
_symmetry.space_group_name_H-M   'P 1'
#
loop_
_entity.id
_entity.type
_entity.pdbx_description
1 polymer ?
#
loop_
_entity_poly.entity_id
_entity_poly.type
_entity_poly.pdbx_seq_one_letter_code
_entity_poly.pdbx_strand_id
1 'polypeptide(L)' 'MNPQGCTVTGFKVPSKDEAARDFLWRYHQHTPSKGQVAIFNLVIQSITKKALDNEQAGKRPGAAG' A
#
# COMPACT_ATOMS: atom_id res chain seq x y z
N MET A 1 12.42 16.14 15.72
CA MET A 1 12.56 15.85 14.28
C MET A 1 11.83 16.96 13.52
N ASN A 2 12.49 17.67 12.60
CA ASN A 2 11.85 18.72 11.80
C ASN A 2 11.09 18.06 10.61
N PRO A 3 9.77 18.26 10.44
CA PRO A 3 8.99 17.60 9.39
C PRO A 3 9.39 18.04 7.96
N GLN A 4 10.10 19.17 7.80
CA GLN A 4 10.59 19.63 6.49
C GLN A 4 11.64 18.71 5.86
N GLY A 5 12.22 17.79 6.64
CA GLY A 5 13.22 16.82 6.17
C GLY A 5 12.71 15.39 6.03
N CYS A 6 11.41 15.14 6.20
CA CYS A 6 10.82 13.81 6.29
C CYS A 6 9.64 13.64 5.33
N THR A 7 9.75 12.69 4.41
CA THR A 7 8.68 12.34 3.47
C THR A 7 8.18 10.93 3.72
N VAL A 8 6.85 10.76 3.81
CA VAL A 8 6.21 9.45 4.01
C VAL A 8 5.51 9.04 2.71
N THR A 9 5.86 7.86 2.20
CA THR A 9 5.21 7.28 1.01
C THR A 9 4.59 5.95 1.37
N GLY A 10 3.27 5.83 1.18
CA GLY A 10 2.52 4.59 1.40
C GLY A 10 2.39 3.79 0.11
N PHE A 11 2.94 2.58 0.08
CA PHE A 11 2.86 1.71 -1.09
C PHE A 11 1.70 0.71 -0.95
N LYS A 12 0.85 0.68 -1.97
CA LYS A 12 -0.24 -0.31 -2.13
C LYS A 12 0.14 -1.38 -3.16
N VAL A 13 -0.80 -2.28 -3.47
CA VAL A 13 -0.70 -3.22 -4.59
C VAL A 13 -0.28 -2.46 -5.85
N PRO A 14 0.79 -2.88 -6.55
CA PRO A 14 1.24 -2.22 -7.76
C PRO A 14 0.13 -2.19 -8.82
N SER A 15 0.04 -1.09 -9.57
CA SER A 15 -0.75 -1.05 -10.81
C SER A 15 -0.17 -2.01 -11.86
N LYS A 16 -0.91 -2.27 -12.94
CA LYS A 16 -0.41 -3.12 -14.05
C LYS A 16 0.90 -2.57 -14.63
N ASP A 17 1.01 -1.25 -14.75
CA ASP A 17 2.20 -0.59 -15.31
C ASP A 17 3.38 -0.59 -14.33
N GLU A 18 3.13 -0.53 -13.02
CA GLU A 18 4.17 -0.68 -11.99
C GLU A 18 4.65 -2.14 -11.92
N ALA A 19 3.74 -3.12 -12.07
CA ALA A 19 4.06 -4.55 -12.05
C ALA A 19 4.81 -5.04 -13.30
N ALA A 20 4.73 -4.29 -14.41
CA ALA A 20 5.45 -4.58 -15.64
C ALA A 20 6.93 -4.17 -15.59
N ARG A 21 7.39 -3.55 -14.50
CA ARG A 21 8.76 -3.05 -14.29
C ARG A 21 9.46 -3.86 -13.21
N ASP A 22 10.75 -3.61 -13.01
CA ASP A 22 11.46 -4.20 -11.88
C ASP A 22 10.89 -3.70 -10.54
N PHE A 23 11.00 -4.53 -9.50
CA PHE A 23 10.35 -4.25 -8.22
C PHE A 23 10.93 -3.02 -7.50
N LEU A 24 12.14 -2.56 -7.85
CA LEU A 24 12.78 -1.40 -7.24
C LEU A 24 12.40 -0.08 -7.92
N TRP A 25 11.98 -0.14 -9.19
CA TRP A 25 11.64 1.03 -10.00
C TRP A 25 10.77 2.04 -9.25
N ARG A 26 9.69 1.60 -8.61
CA ARG A 26 8.75 2.48 -7.88
C ARG A 26 9.37 3.11 -6.64
N TYR A 27 10.30 2.43 -5.97
CA TYR A 27 10.97 2.95 -4.78
C TYR A 27 12.07 3.94 -5.14
N HIS A 28 12.76 3.71 -6.26
CA HIS A 28 13.78 4.62 -6.77
C HIS A 28 13.21 6.02 -7.05
N GLN A 29 11.96 6.12 -7.49
CA GLN A 29 11.29 7.41 -7.70
C GLN A 29 11.06 8.22 -6.41
N HIS A 30 11.04 7.56 -5.25
CA HIS A 30 10.85 8.19 -3.94
C HIS A 30 12.13 8.20 -3.08
N THR A 31 13.28 7.95 -3.71
CA THR A 31 14.56 7.98 -3.00
C THR A 31 14.84 9.41 -2.52
N PRO A 32 15.10 9.63 -1.22
CA PRO A 32 15.30 10.96 -0.69
C PRO A 32 16.61 11.56 -1.22
N SER A 33 16.63 12.88 -1.37
CA SER A 33 17.85 13.63 -1.64
C SER A 33 18.80 13.59 -0.44
N LYS A 34 20.08 13.92 -0.66
CA LYS A 34 21.08 13.97 0.43
C LYS A 34 20.60 14.84 1.59
N GLY A 35 20.62 14.29 2.81
CA GLY A 35 20.17 14.98 4.02
C GLY A 35 18.67 14.90 4.30
N GLN A 36 17.90 14.17 3.49
CA GLN A 36 16.47 13.90 3.70
C GLN A 36 16.26 12.47 4.19
N VAL A 37 15.17 12.25 4.93
CA VAL A 37 14.76 10.94 5.42
C VAL A 37 13.44 10.56 4.75
N ALA A 38 13.41 9.39 4.11
CA ALA A 38 12.17 8.81 3.58
C ALA A 38 11.72 7.63 4.44
N ILE A 39 10.42 7.55 4.68
CA ILE A 39 9.79 6.41 5.36
C ILE A 39 8.89 5.70 4.35
N PHE A 40 9.19 4.43 4.08
CA PHE A 40 8.40 3.58 3.21
C PHE A 40 7.52 2.64 4.03
N ASN A 41 6.21 2.87 3.97
CA ASN A 41 5.24 1.98 4.59
C ASN A 41 4.79 0.93 3.56
N LEU A 42 5.11 -0.34 3.81
CA LEU A 42 4.76 -1.47 2.96
C LEU A 42 3.54 -2.18 3.56
N VAL A 43 2.39 -2.14 2.87
CA VAL A 43 1.20 -2.87 3.33
C VAL A 43 1.02 -4.14 2.50
N ILE A 44 0.92 -5.29 3.17
CA ILE A 44 0.53 -6.57 2.55
C ILE A 44 -0.98 -6.56 2.32
N GLN A 45 -1.42 -5.92 1.23
CA GLN A 45 -2.83 -5.77 0.88
C GLN A 45 -3.49 -7.07 0.38
N SER A 46 -2.70 -8.10 0.03
CA SER A 46 -3.21 -9.39 -0.47
C SER A 46 -3.95 -10.19 0.59
N ILE A 47 -3.54 -10.09 1.86
CA ILE A 47 -4.19 -10.78 2.99
C ILE A 47 -5.43 -10.01 3.44
N THR A 48 -5.34 -8.67 3.51
CA THR A 48 -6.46 -7.83 4.00
C THR A 48 -7.62 -7.75 3.04
N LYS A 49 -7.38 -7.70 1.72
CA LYS A 49 -8.50 -7.66 0.75
C LYS A 49 -9.31 -8.95 0.76
N LYS A 50 -8.66 -10.12 0.75
CA LYS A 50 -9.35 -11.42 0.90
C LYS A 50 -10.10 -11.53 2.23
N ALA A 51 -9.51 -11.04 3.33
CA ALA A 51 -10.18 -11.04 4.63
C ALA A 51 -11.42 -10.15 4.64
N LEU A 52 -11.33 -8.95 4.07
CA LEU A 52 -12.43 -7.99 3.97
C LEU A 52 -13.55 -8.48 3.05
N ASP A 53 -13.18 -9.05 1.89
CA ASP A 53 -14.13 -9.62 0.93
C ASP A 53 -14.85 -10.86 1.53
N ASN A 54 -14.13 -11.70 2.30
CA ASN A 54 -14.70 -12.85 2.99
C ASN A 54 -15.61 -12.44 4.18
N GLU A 55 -15.27 -11.39 4.91
CA GLU A 55 -16.10 -10.84 6.00
C GLU A 55 -17.44 -10.30 5.45
N GLN A 56 -17.41 -9.61 4.30
CA GLN A 56 -18.60 -9.10 3.64
C GLN A 56 -19.45 -10.21 3.01
N ALA A 57 -18.81 -11.26 2.45
CA ALA A 57 -19.51 -12.43 1.91
C ALA A 57 -20.21 -13.26 2.99
N GLY A 58 -19.69 -13.28 4.23
CA GLY A 58 -20.31 -13.92 5.38
C GLY A 58 -21.57 -13.22 5.90
N LYS A 59 -21.80 -11.95 5.53
CA LYS A 59 -22.96 -11.17 5.94
C LYS A 59 -24.10 -11.29 4.91
N ARG A 60 -24.59 -12.52 4.67
CA ARG A 60 -25.87 -12.71 3.96
C ARG A 60 -26.99 -12.14 4.86
N PRO A 61 -27.85 -11.22 4.39
CA PRO A 61 -29.01 -10.80 5.15
C PRO A 61 -29.95 -12.01 5.30
N GLY A 62 -30.04 -12.53 6.52
CA GLY A 62 -31.02 -13.53 6.89
C GLY A 62 -32.42 -12.96 6.77
N ALA A 63 -33.21 -13.60 5.90
CA ALA A 63 -34.66 -13.67 5.83
C ALA A 63 -35.45 -12.73 6.76
N ALA A 64 -36.04 -11.70 6.17
CA ALA A 64 -37.32 -11.19 6.65
C ALA A 64 -38.39 -12.22 6.22
N GLY A 65 -38.96 -12.93 7.18
CA GLY A 65 -40.11 -13.80 7.07
C GLY A 65 -41.02 -13.56 8.25
#